data_AF-A0A9P1AG79-F1
#
_entry.id   AF-A0A9P1AG79-F1
#
_cell.length_a   1.000
_cell.length_b   1.000
_cell.length_c   1.000
_cell.angle_alpha   90.00
_cell.angle_beta   90.00
_cell.angle_gamma   90.00
#
_symmetry.space_group_name_H-M   'P 1'
#
loop_
_entity.id
_entity.type
_entity.pdbx_description
1 polymer ?
#
loop_
_entity_poly.entity_id
_entity_poly.type
_entity_poly.pdbx_seq_one_letter_code
_entity_poly.pdbx_strand_id
1 'polypeptide(L)' 'MPKQEFDNWDLWAGAICFGLFMAFVLITSCTCINYCCVRDEDELTKMEIWGAEHKVRLRLGPHSEKTLEKKMVERIIE' A
#
# COMPACT_ATOMS: atom_id res chain seq x y z
N MET A 1 -7.95 9.78 -47.02
CA MET A 1 -7.82 9.07 -45.73
C MET A 1 -9.16 9.18 -45.03
N PRO A 2 -9.77 8.07 -44.57
CA PRO A 2 -10.98 8.16 -43.77
C PRO A 2 -10.70 9.02 -42.53
N LYS A 3 -11.62 9.94 -42.20
CA LYS A 3 -11.48 10.83 -41.05
C LYS A 3 -11.78 10.00 -39.80
N GLN A 4 -10.79 9.87 -38.93
CA GLN A 4 -10.99 9.18 -37.64
C GLN A 4 -11.93 10.05 -36.79
N GLU A 5 -13.07 9.49 -36.41
CA GLU A 5 -13.93 10.09 -35.39
C GLU A 5 -13.35 9.71 -34.03
N PHE A 6 -12.90 10.73 -33.30
CA PHE A 6 -12.38 10.56 -31.96
C PHE A 6 -13.54 10.66 -30.97
N ASP A 7 -13.79 9.57 -30.24
CA ASP A 7 -14.71 9.58 -29.13
C ASP A 7 -13.97 9.98 -27.85
N ASN A 8 -14.70 10.47 -26.84
CA ASN A 8 -14.13 10.81 -25.55
C ASN A 8 -13.43 9.61 -24.89
N TRP A 9 -13.87 8.39 -25.21
CA TRP A 9 -13.21 7.16 -24.76
C TRP A 9 -11.79 6.99 -25.28
N ASP A 10 -11.50 7.45 -26.51
CA ASP A 10 -10.14 7.37 -27.07
C ASP A 10 -9.15 8.25 -26.29
N LEU A 11 -9.63 9.34 -25.69
CA LEU A 11 -8.84 10.23 -24.83
C LEU A 11 -8.63 9.63 -23.43
N TRP A 12 -9.69 9.14 -22.80
CA TRP A 12 -9.65 8.70 -21.40
C TRP A 12 -9.10 7.28 -21.21
N ALA A 13 -9.21 6.40 -22.22
CA ALA A 13 -8.75 5.01 -22.12
C ALA A 13 -7.27 4.90 -21.74
N GLY A 14 -6.42 5.75 -22.31
CA GLY A 14 -5.00 5.79 -21.98
C GLY A 14 -4.73 6.19 -20.52
N ALA A 15 -5.43 7.23 -20.04
CA ALA A 15 -5.30 7.70 -18.66
C ALA A 15 -5.80 6.66 -17.65
N ILE A 16 -6.92 5.99 -17.96
CA ILE A 16 -7.48 4.92 -17.12
C ILE A 16 -6.52 3.73 -17.06
N CYS A 17 -5.98 3.31 -18.21
CA CYS A 17 -5.03 2.19 -18.26
C CYS A 17 -3.76 2.49 -17.43
N PHE A 18 -3.22 3.70 -17.55
CA PHE A 18 -2.09 4.15 -16.72
C PHE A 18 -2.45 4.18 -15.23
N GLY A 19 -3.63 4.69 -14.87
CA GLY A 19 -4.11 4.70 -13.49
C GLY A 19 -4.24 3.31 -12.89
N LEU A 20 -4.79 2.35 -13.65
CA LEU A 20 -4.91 0.95 -13.24
C LEU A 20 -3.54 0.29 -13.07
N PHE A 21 -2.61 0.54 -13.98
CA PHE A 21 -1.24 0.04 -13.88
C PHE A 21 -0.54 0.58 -12.63
N MET A 22 -0.60 1.89 -12.40
CA MET A 22 0.00 2.50 -11.21
C MET A 22 -0.66 2.01 -9.92
N ALA A 23 -1.98 1.84 -9.89
CA ALA A 23 -2.68 1.27 -8.76
C ALA A 23 -2.24 -0.17 -8.50
N PHE A 24 -2.07 -0.99 -9.54
CA PHE A 24 -1.59 -2.35 -9.40
C PHE A 24 -0.15 -2.41 -8.86
N VAL A 25 0.76 -1.59 -9.40
CA VAL A 25 2.14 -1.49 -8.91
C VAL A 25 2.17 -1.01 -7.46
N LEU A 26 1.34 -0.04 -7.11
CA LEU A 26 1.26 0.48 -5.75
C LEU A 26 0.73 -0.58 -4.81
N ILE A 27 -0.38 -1.25 -5.13
CA ILE A 27 -0.95 -2.33 -4.30
C ILE A 27 0.08 -3.43 -4.13
N THR A 28 0.64 -3.97 -5.21
CA THR A 28 1.63 -5.05 -5.13
C THR A 28 2.89 -4.65 -4.37
N SER A 29 3.40 -3.43 -4.55
CA SER A 29 4.55 -2.94 -3.78
C SER A 29 4.18 -2.79 -2.30
N CYS A 30 3.03 -2.21 -2.01
CA CYS A 30 2.56 -1.98 -0.66
C CYS A 30 2.20 -3.27 0.08
N THR A 31 1.65 -4.29 -0.60
CA THR A 31 1.23 -5.53 0.03
C THR A 31 2.30 -6.62 -0.07
N CYS A 32 2.88 -6.89 -1.23
CA CYS A 32 3.84 -7.99 -1.36
C CYS A 32 5.13 -7.70 -0.59
N ILE A 33 5.64 -6.46 -0.62
CA ILE A 33 6.87 -6.13 0.10
C ILE A 33 6.61 -6.09 1.61
N ASN A 34 5.58 -5.37 2.06
CA ASN A 34 5.33 -5.26 3.50
C ASN A 34 4.82 -6.58 4.12
N TYR A 35 4.13 -7.45 3.38
CA TYR A 35 3.54 -8.67 3.94
C TYR A 35 4.36 -9.95 3.68
N CYS A 36 5.07 -10.05 2.54
CA CYS A 36 5.82 -11.27 2.22
C CYS A 36 7.32 -11.19 2.57
N CYS A 37 7.90 -9.98 2.64
CA CYS A 37 9.34 -9.81 2.85
C CYS A 37 9.73 -9.40 4.27
N VAL A 38 8.77 -9.19 5.16
CA VAL A 38 9.01 -8.78 6.55
C VAL A 38 8.70 -9.97 7.46
N ARG A 39 9.70 -10.39 8.24
CA ARG A 39 9.53 -11.43 9.26
C ARG A 39 9.07 -10.80 10.58
N ASP A 40 8.48 -11.60 11.46
CA ASP A 40 7.99 -11.15 12.77
C ASP A 40 9.09 -10.54 13.67
N GLU A 41 10.36 -10.81 13.37
CA GLU A 41 11.52 -10.33 14.13
C GLU A 41 12.08 -9.01 13.57
N ASP A 42 11.69 -8.61 12.36
CA ASP A 42 12.15 -7.37 11.72
C ASP A 42 11.50 -6.13 12.36
N GLU A 43 12.04 -4.95 12.08
CA GLU A 43 11.46 -3.68 12.54
C GLU A 43 10.05 -3.45 12.01
N LEU A 44 9.27 -2.62 12.71
CA LEU A 44 7.92 -2.24 12.27
C LEU A 44 7.96 -1.52 10.92
N THR A 45 7.09 -1.94 10.01
CA THR A 45 6.96 -1.27 8.72
C THR A 45 6.38 0.13 8.90
N LYS A 46 6.69 1.05 7.97
CA LYS A 46 6.11 2.40 7.98
C LYS A 46 4.59 2.40 7.87
N MET A 47 4.00 1.38 7.24
CA MET A 47 2.55 1.23 7.17
C MET A 47 1.93 0.81 8.50
N GLU A 48 2.56 -0.11 9.22
CA GLU A 48 2.10 -0.51 10.55
C GLU A 48 2.17 0.65 11.54
N ILE A 49 3.26 1.43 11.50
CA ILE A 49 3.41 2.65 12.29
C ILE A 49 2.29 3.65 11.95
N TRP A 50 2.11 3.96 10.66
CA TRP A 50 1.10 4.92 10.22
C TRP A 50 -0.31 4.46 10.60
N GLY A 51 -0.63 3.17 10.43
CA GLY A 51 -1.91 2.59 10.81
C GLY A 51 -2.19 2.67 12.29
N ALA A 52 -1.18 2.40 13.12
CA ALA A 52 -1.30 2.48 14.57
C ALA A 52 -1.47 3.94 15.05
N GLU A 53 -0.73 4.89 14.46
CA GLU A 53 -0.88 6.34 14.75
C GLU A 53 -2.27 6.86 14.36
N HIS A 54 -2.81 6.42 13.22
CA HIS A 54 -4.11 6.86 12.69
C HIS A 54 -5.29 6.00 13.17
N LYS A 55 -5.06 5.08 14.13
CA LYS A 55 -6.08 4.16 14.69
C LYS A 55 -6.84 3.37 13.62
N VAL A 56 -6.14 2.99 12.56
CA VAL A 56 -6.68 2.18 11.48
C VAL A 56 -6.83 0.75 12.02
N ARG A 57 -8.07 0.27 12.14
CA ARG A 57 -8.40 -1.10 12.61
C ARG A 57 -8.13 -2.19 11.56
N LEU A 58 -7.24 -1.93 10.61
CA LEU A 58 -6.86 -2.88 9.57
C LEU A 58 -5.43 -3.34 9.83
N ARG A 59 -5.19 -4.63 9.62
CA ARG A 59 -3.86 -5.23 9.72
C ARG A 59 -3.04 -4.83 8.49
N LEU A 60 -2.26 -3.75 8.63
CA LEU A 60 -1.45 -3.16 7.55
C LEU A 60 -0.05 -3.82 7.38
N GLY A 61 0.23 -4.87 8.14
CA GLY A 61 1.48 -5.62 8.03
C GLY A 61 1.41 -7.01 8.66
N PRO A 62 2.54 -7.73 8.69
CA PRO A 62 2.58 -9.13 9.11
C PRO A 62 2.49 -9.27 10.62
N HIS A 63 2.82 -8.24 11.41
CA HIS A 63 2.79 -8.34 12.86
C HIS A 63 1.36 -8.42 13.39
N SER A 64 1.16 -9.24 14.42
CA SER A 64 -0.09 -9.27 15.19
C SER A 64 -0.24 -7.99 16.02
N GLU A 65 -1.48 -7.59 16.33
CA GLU A 65 -1.79 -6.39 17.12
C GLU A 65 -1.01 -6.35 18.44
N LYS A 66 -0.88 -7.48 19.14
CA LYS A 66 -0.13 -7.55 20.41
C LYS A 66 1.36 -7.27 20.24
N THR A 67 1.96 -7.80 19.16
CA THR A 67 3.37 -7.59 18.84
C THR A 67 3.61 -6.15 18.39
N LEU A 68 2.67 -5.60 17.62
CA LEU A 68 2.67 -4.20 17.18
C LEU A 68 2.62 -3.24 18.37
N GLU A 69 1.71 -3.44 19.31
CA GLU A 69 1.61 -2.61 20.53
C GLU A 69 2.91 -2.65 21.34
N LYS A 70 3.50 -3.84 21.53
CA LYS A 70 4.76 -3.99 22.25
C LYS A 70 5.91 -3.22 21.56
N LYS A 71 6.10 -3.43 20.25
CA LYS A 71 7.15 -2.75 19.47
C LYS A 71 6.93 -1.23 19.37
N MET A 72 5.68 -0.77 19.34
CA MET A 72 5.34 0.66 19.37
C MET A 72 5.73 1.31 20.70
N VAL A 73 5.51 0.64 21.82
CA VAL A 73 5.93 1.13 23.15
C VAL A 73 7.45 1.18 23.24
N GLU A 74 8.16 0.13 22.80
CA GLU A 74 9.63 0.10 22.76
C GLU A 74 10.20 1.29 21.95
N ARG A 75 9.60 1.58 20.80
CA ARG A 75 10.00 2.71 19.93
C ARG A 75 9.77 4.11 20.54
N ILE A 76 8.80 4.27 21.45
CA ILE A 76 8.52 5.57 22.10
C ILE A 76 9.54 5.86 23.22
N ILE A 77 10.12 4.80 23.80
CA ILE A 77 11.04 4.88 24.94
C ILE A 77 12.49 5.15 24.47
N GLU A 78 12.82 4.77 23.23
CA GLU A 78 14.07 5.08 22.53
C GLU A 78 14.17 6.56 22.11
#